data_AF-A0A931LGH2-F1
#
_entry.id   AF-A0A931LGH2-F1
#
_cell.length_a   1.000
_cell.length_b   1.000
_cell.length_c   1.000
_cell.angle_alpha   90.00
_cell.angle_beta   90.00
_cell.angle_gamma   90.00
#
_symmetry.space_group_name_H-M   'P 1'
#
loop_
_entity.id
_entity.type
_entity.pdbx_description
1 polymer ?
#
loop_
_entity_poly.entity_id
_entity_poly.type
_entity_poly.pdbx_seq_one_letter_code
_entity_poly.pdbx_strand_id
1 'polypeptide(L)'
;MTWPLGLDGAGALGAGLLIGIAFGFFLERGGLGEPKKLTGLFYLRDFTMLKVMFTAIAVAAGGVAVLAVAGLLDLEGLAIQPTYLWPQVVGGAILGAGFVIGGY
;
A
#
# COMPACT_ATOMS: atom_id res chain seq x y z
N MET A 1 1.49 -5.84 -23.19
CA MET A 1 2.83 -5.33 -22.84
C MET A 1 3.48 -6.40 -22.00
N THR A 2 4.52 -7.09 -22.50
CA THR A 2 5.23 -8.12 -21.75
C THR A 2 6.25 -7.44 -20.85
N TRP A 3 6.10 -7.61 -19.54
CA TRP A 3 7.02 -7.12 -18.52
C TRP A 3 8.46 -7.59 -18.84
N PRO A 4 9.52 -6.81 -18.54
CA PRO A 4 10.92 -7.15 -18.88
C PRO A 4 11.41 -8.50 -18.34
N LEU A 5 10.76 -9.06 -17.31
CA LEU A 5 11.07 -10.40 -16.78
C LEU A 5 10.36 -11.54 -17.52
N GLY A 6 9.60 -11.24 -18.58
CA GLY A 6 8.94 -12.25 -19.43
C GLY A 6 7.87 -13.08 -18.72
N LEU A 7 7.31 -12.59 -17.60
CA LEU A 7 6.27 -13.29 -16.85
C LEU A 7 4.90 -13.07 -17.50
N ASP A 8 4.30 -14.12 -18.03
CA ASP A 8 2.98 -14.12 -18.64
C ASP A 8 2.06 -15.19 -18.02
N GLY A 9 0.74 -14.99 -18.19
CA GLY A 9 -0.30 -15.93 -17.75
C GLY A 9 -0.14 -16.41 -16.31
N ALA A 10 0.07 -17.72 -16.14
CA ALA A 10 0.19 -18.37 -14.84
C ALA A 10 1.44 -17.92 -14.04
N GLY A 11 2.54 -17.58 -14.73
CA GLY A 11 3.76 -17.11 -14.07
C GLY A 11 3.56 -15.77 -13.38
N ALA A 12 2.85 -14.85 -14.03
CA ALA A 12 2.48 -13.56 -13.45
C ALA A 12 1.53 -13.71 -12.25
N LEU A 13 0.54 -14.61 -12.35
CA LEU A 13 -0.38 -14.90 -11.24
C LEU A 13 0.33 -15.52 -10.03
N GLY A 14 1.26 -16.46 -10.26
CA GLY A 14 2.08 -17.06 -9.22
C GLY A 14 2.97 -16.03 -8.52
N ALA A 15 3.61 -15.14 -9.29
CA ALA A 15 4.39 -14.04 -8.73
C ALA A 15 3.52 -13.09 -7.89
N GLY A 16 2.33 -12.74 -8.38
CA GLY A 16 1.36 -11.92 -7.65
C GLY A 16 0.93 -12.55 -6.32
N LEU A 17 0.68 -13.86 -6.30
CA LEU A 17 0.36 -14.58 -5.07
C LEU A 17 1.52 -14.55 -4.06
N LEU A 18 2.74 -14.83 -4.52
CA LEU A 18 3.92 -14.81 -3.65
C LEU A 18 4.19 -13.42 -3.08
N ILE A 19 4.09 -12.38 -3.91
CA ILE A 19 4.23 -10.98 -3.47
C ILE A 19 3.13 -10.63 -2.47
N GLY A 20 1.89 -11.05 -2.70
CA GLY A 20 0.77 -10.83 -1.78
C GLY A 20 0.98 -11.49 -0.41
N ILE A 21 1.48 -12.73 -0.38
CA ILE A 21 1.83 -13.42 0.87
C ILE A 21 2.97 -12.70 1.59
N ALA A 22 4.03 -12.33 0.86
CA ALA A 22 5.16 -11.60 1.43
C ALA A 22 4.71 -10.24 2.00
N PHE A 23 3.87 -9.51 1.27
CA PHE A 23 3.29 -8.24 1.72
C PHE A 23 2.48 -8.41 3.01
N GLY A 24 1.59 -9.41 3.09
CA GLY A 24 0.84 -9.73 4.29
C GLY A 24 1.73 -10.04 5.50
N PHE A 25 2.78 -10.84 5.30
CA PHE A 25 3.76 -11.15 6.35
C PHE A 25 4.45 -9.87 6.88
N PHE A 26 4.84 -8.95 5.99
CA PHE A 26 5.45 -7.68 6.41
C PHE A 26 4.46 -6.75 7.12
N LEU A 27 3.18 -6.73 6.73
CA LEU A 27 2.14 -5.96 7.42
C LEU A 27 1.92 -6.44 8.86
N GLU A 28 1.88 -7.76 9.05
CA GLU A 28 1.73 -8.37 10.37
C GLU A 28 2.94 -8.04 11.26
N ARG A 29 4.15 -8.19 10.71
CA ARG A 29 5.40 -7.80 11.39
C ARG A 29 5.48 -6.31 11.69
N GLY A 30 4.88 -5.47 10.85
CA GLY A 30 4.76 -4.02 11.05
C GLY A 30 3.77 -3.62 12.16
N GLY A 31 3.04 -4.58 12.75
CA GLY A 31 2.08 -4.32 13.81
C GLY A 31 0.76 -3.72 13.34
N LEU A 32 0.52 -3.66 12.03
CA LEU A 32 -0.73 -3.15 11.44
C LEU A 32 -1.90 -4.15 11.58
N GLY A 33 -1.61 -5.40 11.95
CA GLY A 33 -2.62 -6.40 12.30
C GLY A 33 -3.19 -6.25 13.71
N GLU A 34 -2.63 -5.36 14.55
CA GLU A 34 -3.08 -5.17 15.93
C GLU A 34 -4.02 -3.94 16.07
N PRO A 35 -5.31 -4.13 16.41
CA PRO A 35 -6.29 -3.03 16.48
C PRO A 35 -5.90 -1.92 17.47
N LYS A 36 -5.20 -2.28 18.56
CA LYS A 36 -4.72 -1.33 19.58
C LYS A 36 -3.68 -0.35 19.04
N LYS A 37 -2.86 -0.78 18.07
CA LYS A 37 -1.86 0.07 17.43
C LYS A 37 -2.50 1.01 16.40
N LEU A 38 -3.57 0.56 15.74
CA LEU A 38 -4.36 1.37 14.81
C LEU A 38 -5.14 2.47 15.55
N THR A 39 -5.91 2.09 16.57
CA THR A 39 -6.63 3.04 17.46
C THR A 39 -5.67 3.97 18.20
N GLY A 40 -4.50 3.47 18.61
CA GLY A 40 -3.52 4.18 19.43
C GLY A 40 -3.03 5.50 18.81
N LEU A 41 -3.10 5.62 17.48
CA LEU A 41 -2.80 6.86 16.76
C LEU A 41 -3.81 7.97 17.08
N PHE A 42 -5.11 7.65 17.09
CA PHE A 42 -6.18 8.61 17.40
C PHE A 42 -6.12 9.09 18.86
N TYR A 43 -5.65 8.23 19.75
CA TYR A 43 -5.41 8.58 21.16
C TYR A 43 -4.02 9.20 21.40
N LEU A 44 -3.22 9.43 20.35
CA LEU A 44 -1.87 9.98 20.42
C LEU A 44 -0.93 9.18 21.35
N ARG A 45 -1.21 7.89 21.56
CA ARG A 45 -0.40 7.00 22.42
C ARG A 45 0.60 6.18 21.63
N ASP A 46 0.26 5.82 20.39
CA ASP A 46 1.10 5.01 19.54
C ASP A 46 1.11 5.55 18.10
N PHE A 47 2.28 5.94 17.62
CA PHE A 47 2.50 6.44 16.27
C PHE A 47 3.06 5.38 15.32
N THR A 48 3.03 4.10 15.70
CA THR A 48 3.56 2.98 14.90
C THR A 48 2.96 2.96 13.50
N MET A 49 1.63 3.08 13.38
CA MET A 49 0.94 3.12 12.09
C MET A 49 1.48 4.25 11.20
N LEU A 50 1.57 5.46 11.75
CA LEU A 50 2.04 6.64 11.03
C LEU A 50 3.48 6.44 10.50
N LYS A 51 4.38 5.94 11.36
CA LYS A 51 5.78 5.67 10.99
C LYS A 51 5.88 4.60 9.90
N VAL A 52 5.16 3.49 10.05
CA VAL A 52 5.18 2.39 9.06
C VAL A 52 4.66 2.87 7.71
N MET A 53 3.55 3.60 7.66
CA MET A 53 3.00 4.08 6.40
C MET A 53 3.90 5.11 5.72
N PHE A 54 4.43 6.11 6.44
CA PHE A 54 5.31 7.11 5.83
C PHE A 54 6.63 6.51 5.34
N THR A 55 7.24 5.63 6.13
CA THR A 55 8.47 4.94 5.71
C THR A 55 8.22 4.04 4.50
N ALA A 56 7.11 3.31 4.46
CA ALA A 56 6.72 2.51 3.30
C ALA A 56 6.53 3.37 2.05
N ILE A 57 5.85 4.51 2.16
CA ILE A 57 5.67 5.45 1.04
C ILE A 57 7.02 5.98 0.55
N ALA A 58 7.90 6.41 1.47
CA ALA A 58 9.21 6.94 1.11
C ALA A 58 10.09 5.88 0.43
N VAL A 59 10.11 4.65 0.96
CA VAL A 59 10.84 3.52 0.38
C VAL A 59 10.27 3.13 -0.98
N ALA A 60 8.94 3.10 -1.14
CA ALA A 60 8.31 2.79 -2.41
C ALA A 60 8.60 3.87 -3.46
N ALA A 61 8.49 5.16 -3.12
CA ALA A 61 8.81 6.26 -4.02
C ALA A 61 10.28 6.21 -4.47
N GLY A 62 11.20 6.00 -3.54
CA GLY A 62 12.62 5.82 -3.86
C GLY A 62 12.87 4.57 -4.71
N GLY A 63 12.24 3.45 -4.37
CA GLY A 63 12.35 2.19 -5.11
C GLY A 63 11.84 2.30 -6.55
N VAL A 64 10.69 2.96 -6.76
CA VAL A 64 10.14 3.26 -8.08
C VAL A 64 11.13 4.09 -8.89
N ALA A 65 11.72 5.14 -8.31
CA ALA A 65 12.71 5.97 -8.99
C ALA A 65 13.96 5.17 -9.40
N VAL A 66 14.49 4.33 -8.50
CA VAL A 66 15.65 3.46 -8.78
C VAL A 66 15.33 2.46 -9.90
N LEU A 67 14.16 1.82 -9.86
CA LEU A 67 13.73 0.87 -10.88
C LEU A 67 13.50 1.53 -12.25
N ALA A 68 13.00 2.77 -12.25
CA ALA A 68 12.84 3.56 -13.46
C ALA A 68 14.20 3.89 -14.10
N VAL A 69 15.18 4.34 -13.31
CA VAL A 69 16.55 4.61 -13.80
C VAL A 69 17.24 3.33 -14.29
N ALA A 70 16.97 2.19 -13.64
CA ALA A 70 17.50 0.89 -14.06
C ALA A 70 16.84 0.32 -15.33
N GLY A 71 15.82 0.99 -15.90
CA GLY A 71 15.08 0.52 -17.07
C GLY A 71 14.20 -0.71 -16.82
N LEU A 72 13.97 -1.06 -15.56
CA LEU A 72 13.15 -2.21 -15.13
C LEU A 72 11.67 -1.86 -14.96
N LEU A 73 11.37 -0.58 -14.77
CA LEU A 73 10.02 -0.06 -14.58
C LEU A 73 9.75 1.06 -15.60
N ASP A 74 8.72 0.87 -16.42
CA ASP A 74 8.20 1.90 -17.30
C ASP A 74 7.17 2.77 -16.54
N LEU A 75 7.47 4.06 -16.43
CA LEU A 75 6.60 5.03 -15.75
C LEU A 75 5.36 5.39 -16.56
N GLU A 76 5.39 5.25 -17.89
CA GLU A 76 4.22 5.51 -18.74
C GLU A 76 3.16 4.42 -18.60
N GLY A 77 3.59 3.18 -18.29
CA GLY A 77 2.71 2.05 -18.00
C GLY A 77 2.12 2.07 -16.58
N LEU A 78 2.48 3.04 -15.75
CA LEU A 78 2.03 3.13 -14.36
C LEU A 78 0.63 3.73 -14.31
N ALA A 79 -0.34 2.97 -13.78
CA ALA A 79 -1.73 3.41 -13.68
C ALA A 79 -1.89 4.46 -12.58
N ILE A 80 -1.80 5.74 -12.96
CA ILE A 80 -2.07 6.87 -12.05
C ILE A 80 -3.58 7.17 -12.10
N GLN A 81 -4.26 6.94 -10.99
CA GLN A 81 -5.69 7.21 -10.90
C GLN A 81 -5.96 8.73 -10.90
N PRO A 82 -6.89 9.25 -11.72
CA PRO A 82 -7.28 10.65 -11.67
C PRO A 82 -7.79 11.05 -10.28
N THR A 83 -7.45 12.27 -9.87
CA THR A 83 -7.85 12.82 -8.57
C THR A 83 -9.23 13.46 -8.66
N TYR A 84 -10.21 12.84 -7.99
CA TYR A 84 -11.56 13.38 -7.85
C TYR A 84 -11.81 13.76 -6.39
N LEU A 85 -11.70 15.06 -6.10
CA LEU A 85 -11.74 15.57 -4.73
C LEU A 85 -13.05 15.20 -4.01
N TRP A 86 -14.21 15.42 -4.63
CA TRP A 86 -15.49 15.16 -3.97
C TRP A 86 -15.73 13.68 -3.66
N PRO A 87 -15.60 12.76 -4.63
CA PRO A 87 -15.71 11.32 -4.36
C PRO A 87 -14.70 10.82 -3.32
N GLN A 88 -13.46 11.31 -3.34
CA GLN A 88 -12.43 10.89 -2.38
C GLN A 88 -12.73 11.36 -0.95
N VAL A 89 -13.19 12.60 -0.78
CA VAL A 89 -13.60 13.14 0.53
C VAL A 89 -14.80 12.38 1.08
N VAL A 90 -15.84 12.18 0.26
CA VAL A 90 -17.05 11.45 0.68
C VAL A 90 -16.73 9.99 0.98
N GLY A 91 -15.97 9.32 0.12
CA GLY A 91 -15.54 7.93 0.33
C GLY A 91 -14.68 7.76 1.57
N GLY A 92 -13.74 8.68 1.81
CA GLY A 92 -12.91 8.70 3.00
C GLY A 92 -13.72 8.90 4.29
N ALA A 93 -14.71 9.81 4.26
CA ALA A 93 -15.62 10.03 5.39
C ALA A 93 -16.46 8.78 5.72
N ILE A 94 -17.00 8.10 4.69
CA ILE A 94 -17.76 6.86 4.86
C ILE A 94 -16.87 5.75 5.46
N LEU A 95 -15.66 5.59 4.94
CA LEU A 95 -14.70 4.61 5.46
C LEU A 95 -14.34 4.90 6.92
N GLY A 96 -14.06 6.17 7.25
CA GLY A 96 -13.77 6.60 8.62
C GLY A 96 -14.94 6.36 9.58
N ALA A 97 -16.17 6.65 9.16
CA ALA A 97 -17.35 6.33 9.95
C ALA A 97 -17.50 4.82 10.18
N GLY A 98 -17.28 4.01 9.14
CA GLY A 98 -17.30 2.55 9.24
C GLY A 98 -16.22 2.00 10.18
N PHE A 99 -15.04 2.60 10.18
CA PHE A 99 -13.93 2.24 11.08
C PHE A 99 -14.31 2.42 12.56
N VAL A 100 -14.86 3.60 12.91
CA VAL A 100 -15.32 3.90 14.27
C VAL A 100 -16.46 2.97 14.70
N ILE A 101 -17.44 2.72 13.81
CA ILE A 101 -18.57 1.83 14.09
C ILE A 101 -18.09 0.37 14.26
N GLY A 102 -17.09 -0.04 13.49
CA GLY A 102 -16.50 -1.38 13.53
C GLY A 102 -15.69 -1.67 14.80
N GLY A 103 -15.54 -0.70 15.71
CA GLY A 103 -14.80 -0.86 16.96
C GLY A 103 -13.27 -0.84 16.78
N TYR A 104 -12.81 -0.25 15.67
CA TYR A 104 -11.40 0.02 15.39
C TYR A 104 -11.06 1.49 15.55
#